data_AF-H6QBV9-F1
#
_entry.id   AF-H6QBV9-F1
#
_cell.length_a   1.000
_cell.length_b   1.000
_cell.length_c   1.000
_cell.angle_alpha   90.00
_cell.angle_beta   90.00
_cell.angle_gamma   90.00
#
_symmetry.space_group_name_H-M   'P 1'
#
loop_
_entity.id
_entity.type
_entity.pdbx_description
1 polymer ?
#
loop_
_entity_poly.entity_id
_entity_poly.type
_entity_poly.pdbx_seq_one_letter_code
_entity_poly.pdbx_strand_id
1 'polypeptide(L)'
;MYAQYIRYSPVGEYLRLVVMQRLAQGPASVEEINRLAKEAVEKVGIKYDWRVWPELLKREVAIKNGVAELTREGKWIYEQTREEVAEYLKRFRIELRF
;
A
#
# COMPACT_ATOMS: atom_id res chain seq x y z
N MET A 1 6.51 -22.91 4.09
CA MET A 1 5.59 -22.47 5.16
C MET A 1 4.85 -21.27 4.61
N TYR A 2 3.59 -21.42 4.21
CA TYR A 2 2.82 -20.34 3.60
C TYR A 2 2.51 -19.30 4.67
N ALA A 3 3.34 -18.27 4.79
CA ALA A 3 3.02 -17.13 5.61
C ALA A 3 1.71 -16.54 5.05
N GLN A 4 0.72 -16.28 5.89
CA GLN A 4 -0.45 -15.50 5.45
C GLN A 4 0.05 -14.08 5.15
N TYR A 5 0.35 -13.81 3.87
CA TYR A 5 0.84 -12.51 3.41
C TYR A 5 -0.27 -11.45 3.33
N ILE A 6 -1.52 -11.88 3.44
CA ILE A 6 -2.71 -11.03 3.58
C ILE A 6 -2.89 -10.67 5.05
N ARG A 7 -2.70 -9.40 5.37
CA ARG A 7 -2.76 -8.81 6.72
C ARG A 7 -4.02 -7.97 6.91
N TYR A 8 -4.57 -7.42 5.83
CA TYR A 8 -5.66 -6.45 5.87
C TYR A 8 -6.87 -6.87 5.03
N SER A 9 -7.94 -6.08 5.12
CA SER A 9 -9.06 -6.19 4.18
C SER A 9 -8.57 -6.00 2.74
N PRO A 10 -9.32 -6.44 1.71
CA PRO A 10 -8.95 -6.21 0.31
C PRO A 10 -8.61 -4.74 0.00
N VAL A 11 -9.37 -3.79 0.57
CA VAL A 11 -9.09 -2.35 0.40
C VAL A 11 -7.81 -1.93 1.11
N GLY A 12 -7.54 -2.47 2.30
CA GLY A 12 -6.29 -2.20 3.02
C GLY A 12 -5.07 -2.80 2.34
N GLU A 13 -5.18 -4.01 1.78
CA GLU A 13 -4.11 -4.61 0.97
C GLU A 13 -3.87 -3.86 -0.34
N TYR A 14 -4.94 -3.37 -0.98
CA TYR A 14 -4.79 -2.52 -2.15
C TYR A 14 -4.07 -1.22 -1.80
N LEU A 15 -4.50 -0.55 -0.72
CA LEU A 15 -3.87 0.67 -0.22
C LEU A 15 -2.40 0.46 0.14
N ARG A 16 -2.09 -0.66 0.80
CA ARG A 16 -0.72 -1.09 1.08
C ARG A 16 0.09 -1.25 -0.20
N LEU A 17 -0.43 -1.99 -1.18
CA LEU A 17 0.27 -2.28 -2.43
C LEU A 17 0.59 -0.99 -3.20
N VAL A 18 -0.38 -0.10 -3.39
CA VAL A 18 -0.18 1.14 -4.17
C VAL A 18 0.80 2.10 -3.50
N VAL A 19 0.72 2.27 -2.17
CA VAL A 19 1.63 3.14 -1.44
C VAL A 19 3.05 2.58 -1.47
N MET A 20 3.21 1.28 -1.21
CA MET A 20 4.54 0.65 -1.24
C MET A 20 5.13 0.64 -2.65
N GLN A 21 4.33 0.40 -3.69
CA GLN A 21 4.78 0.47 -5.08
C GLN A 21 5.27 1.87 -5.45
N ARG A 22 4.55 2.93 -5.02
CA ARG A 22 5.00 4.29 -5.26
C ARG A 22 6.31 4.60 -4.53
N LEU A 23 6.43 4.20 -3.28
CA LEU A 23 7.63 4.46 -2.47
C LEU A 23 8.83 3.58 -2.84
N ALA A 24 8.61 2.46 -3.54
CA ALA A 24 9.67 1.63 -4.11
C ALA A 24 10.46 2.37 -5.22
N GLN A 25 9.83 3.33 -5.89
CA GLN A 25 10.50 4.20 -6.89
C GLN A 25 11.35 5.30 -6.25
N GLY A 26 11.19 5.53 -4.94
CA GLY A 26 11.91 6.53 -4.17
C GLY A 26 11.00 7.25 -3.17
N PRO A 27 11.59 8.03 -2.24
CA PRO A 27 10.84 8.82 -1.28
C PRO A 27 9.85 9.77 -1.96
N ALA A 28 8.73 10.04 -1.30
CA ALA A 28 7.66 10.91 -1.80
C ALA A 28 7.10 11.78 -0.68
N SER A 29 6.47 12.91 -1.01
CA SER A 29 5.82 13.71 0.02
C SER A 29 4.57 13.01 0.56
N VAL A 30 4.23 13.25 1.82
CA VAL A 30 3.01 12.73 2.45
C VAL A 30 1.77 13.21 1.69
N GLU A 31 1.78 14.43 1.14
CA GLU A 31 0.69 14.96 0.31
C GLU A 31 0.50 14.17 -0.98
N GLU A 32 1.60 13.74 -1.61
CA GLU A 32 1.54 12.89 -2.79
C GLU A 32 0.94 11.52 -2.46
N ILE A 33 1.41 10.89 -1.37
CA ILE A 33 0.87 9.61 -0.92
C ILE A 33 -0.59 9.73 -0.50
N ASN A 34 -1.00 10.84 0.12
CA ASN A 34 -2.40 11.11 0.45
C ASN A 34 -3.29 11.19 -0.79
N ARG A 35 -2.83 11.87 -1.86
CA ARG A 35 -3.57 11.90 -3.14
C ARG A 35 -3.70 10.50 -3.73
N LEU A 36 -2.60 9.75 -3.79
CA LEU A 36 -2.59 8.38 -4.27
C LEU A 36 -3.53 7.46 -3.48
N ALA A 37 -3.46 7.53 -2.14
CA ALA A 37 -4.31 6.77 -1.22
C ALA A 37 -5.79 7.07 -1.43
N LYS A 38 -6.13 8.36 -1.55
CA LYS A 38 -7.50 8.82 -1.81
C LYS A 38 -8.00 8.28 -3.15
N GLU A 39 -7.24 8.47 -4.22
CA GLU A 39 -7.61 7.99 -5.56
C GLU A 39 -7.79 6.47 -5.61
N ALA A 40 -6.92 5.73 -4.93
CA ALA A 40 -7.01 4.28 -4.84
C ALA A 40 -8.32 3.84 -4.18
N VAL A 41 -8.66 4.42 -3.03
CA VAL A 41 -9.90 4.08 -2.32
C VAL A 41 -11.15 4.50 -3.11
N GLU A 42 -11.14 5.68 -3.73
CA GLU A 42 -12.25 6.18 -4.55
C GLU A 42 -12.53 5.26 -5.76
N LYS A 43 -11.49 4.72 -6.41
CA LYS A 43 -11.62 3.78 -7.53
C LYS A 43 -12.27 2.46 -7.13
N VAL A 44 -12.09 2.01 -5.89
CA VAL A 44 -12.71 0.78 -5.39
C VAL A 44 -14.19 0.96 -5.10
N GLY A 45 -14.67 2.20 -4.94
CA GLY A 45 -16.10 2.51 -4.73
C GLY A 45 -16.64 2.07 -3.37
N ILE A 46 -15.76 1.75 -2.42
CA ILE A 46 -16.12 1.33 -1.05
C ILE A 46 -15.81 2.47 -0.08
N LYS A 47 -16.70 2.68 0.90
CA LYS A 47 -16.46 3.62 2.00
C LYS A 47 -15.33 3.10 2.90
N TYR A 48 -14.12 3.62 2.68
CA TYR A 48 -12.93 3.32 3.46
C TYR A 48 -12.20 4.64 3.76
N ASP A 49 -11.62 4.79 4.95
CA ASP A 49 -10.84 5.99 5.26
C ASP A 49 -9.40 5.81 4.76
N TRP A 50 -9.06 6.47 3.66
CA TRP A 50 -7.71 6.42 3.09
C TRP A 50 -6.65 7.01 4.02
N ARG A 51 -7.03 7.85 5.00
CA ARG A 51 -6.09 8.51 5.92
C ARG A 51 -5.41 7.57 6.91
N VAL A 52 -5.88 6.32 7.00
CA VAL A 52 -5.31 5.30 7.90
C VAL A 52 -3.97 4.75 7.39
N TRP A 53 -3.57 5.03 6.15
CA TRP A 53 -2.36 4.46 5.55
C TRP A 53 -1.07 4.65 6.38
N PRO A 54 -0.81 5.78 7.09
CA PRO A 54 0.41 5.91 7.87
C PRO A 54 0.46 4.92 9.03
N GLU A 55 -0.68 4.68 9.68
CA GLU A 55 -0.77 3.72 10.78
C GLU A 55 -0.78 2.28 10.25
N LEU A 56 -1.47 2.04 9.14
CA LEU A 56 -1.52 0.75 8.44
C LEU A 56 -0.10 0.28 8.03
N LEU A 57 0.78 1.20 7.65
CA LEU A 57 2.10 0.92 7.11
C LEU A 57 3.24 1.37 8.03
N LYS A 58 2.99 1.54 9.33
CA LYS A 58 3.96 2.11 10.28
C LYS A 58 5.29 1.34 10.39
N ARG A 59 5.31 0.06 9.99
CA ARG A 59 6.55 -0.76 9.96
C ARG A 59 7.24 -0.66 8.61
N GLU A 60 6.44 -0.63 7.54
CA GLU A 60 6.88 -0.63 6.15
C GLU A 60 7.32 0.75 5.66
N VAL A 61 6.79 1.82 6.25
CA VAL A 61 7.02 3.21 5.84
C VAL A 61 7.46 4.05 7.03
N ALA A 62 8.56 4.80 6.84
CA ALA A 62 8.97 5.85 7.75
C ALA A 62 8.55 7.21 7.20
N ILE A 63 8.06 8.09 8.07
CA ILE A 63 7.73 9.48 7.73
C ILE A 63 8.66 10.40 8.51
N LYS A 64 9.42 11.24 7.80
CA LYS A 64 10.34 12.23 8.36
C LYS A 64 10.19 13.54 7.62
N ASN A 65 9.95 14.63 8.34
CA ASN A 65 9.83 15.98 7.75
C ASN A 65 8.82 16.07 6.58
N GLY A 66 7.68 15.38 6.67
CA GLY A 66 6.67 15.36 5.61
C GLY A 66 7.02 14.49 4.40
N VAL A 67 8.14 13.75 4.44
CA VAL A 67 8.56 12.81 3.40
C VAL A 67 8.36 11.38 3.90
N ALA A 68 7.69 10.57 3.09
CA ALA A 68 7.52 9.14 3.29
C ALA A 68 8.59 8.35 2.51
N GLU A 69 9.17 7.34 3.14
CA GLU A 69 10.14 6.42 2.55
C GLU A 69 9.86 4.97 2.99
N LEU A 70 10.10 3.99 2.11
CA LEU A 70 10.09 2.59 2.55
C LEU A 70 11.26 2.34 3.52
N THR A 71 10.95 1.68 4.63
CA THR A 71 11.98 1.12 5.52
C THR A 71 12.68 -0.05 4.84
N ARG A 72 13.80 -0.52 5.40
CA ARG A 72 14.46 -1.75 4.92
C ARG A 72 13.50 -2.95 4.97
N GLU A 73 12.75 -3.07 6.05
CA GLU A 73 11.72 -4.10 6.21
C GLU A 73 10.60 -3.91 5.18
N GLY A 74 10.14 -2.68 4.96
CA GLY A 74 9.12 -2.37 3.96
C GLY A 74 9.53 -2.73 2.55
N LYS A 75 10.78 -2.43 2.15
CA LYS A 75 11.32 -2.84 0.84
C LYS A 75 11.33 -4.35 0.68
N TRP A 76 11.89 -5.06 1.66
CA TRP A 76 11.93 -6.52 1.64
C TRP A 76 10.52 -7.14 1.58
N ILE A 77 9.60 -6.67 2.42
CA ILE A 77 8.21 -7.10 2.43
C ILE A 77 7.53 -6.85 1.08
N TYR A 78 7.74 -5.68 0.47
CA TYR A 78 7.16 -5.35 -0.83
C TYR A 78 7.63 -6.32 -1.91
N GLU A 79 8.94 -6.52 -2.00
CA GLU A 79 9.56 -7.42 -2.98
C GLU A 79 9.06 -8.86 -2.84
N GLN A 80 8.95 -9.36 -1.61
CA GLN A 80 8.49 -10.73 -1.35
C GLN A 80 6.99 -10.94 -1.57
N THR A 81 6.16 -9.90 -1.43
CA THR A 81 4.70 -10.08 -1.34
C THR A 81 3.89 -9.42 -2.45
N ARG A 82 4.49 -8.54 -3.26
CA ARG A 82 3.75 -7.74 -4.27
C ARG A 82 2.92 -8.59 -5.23
N GLU A 83 3.45 -9.72 -5.70
CA GLU A 83 2.80 -10.58 -6.71
C GLU A 83 1.63 -11.35 -6.09
N GLU A 84 1.81 -11.89 -4.89
CA GLU A 84 0.76 -12.62 -4.18
C GLU A 84 -0.37 -11.69 -3.74
N VAL A 85 -0.04 -10.50 -3.23
CA VAL A 85 -1.04 -9.48 -2.87
C VAL A 85 -1.78 -9.04 -4.13
N ALA A 86 -1.08 -8.82 -5.24
CA ALA A 86 -1.72 -8.48 -6.51
C ALA A 86 -2.69 -9.57 -6.98
N GLU A 87 -2.29 -10.84 -6.91
CA GLU A 87 -3.13 -11.97 -7.28
C GLU A 87 -4.35 -12.14 -6.37
N TYR A 88 -4.17 -11.93 -5.06
CA TYR A 88 -5.28 -11.87 -4.11
C TYR A 88 -6.30 -10.78 -4.47
N LEU A 89 -5.84 -9.57 -4.79
CA LEU A 89 -6.70 -8.44 -5.11
C LEU A 89 -7.51 -8.63 -6.40
N LYS A 90 -6.97 -9.37 -7.39
CA LYS A 90 -7.73 -9.75 -8.59
C LYS A 90 -9.01 -10.54 -8.27
N ARG A 91 -9.00 -11.36 -7.22
CA ARG A 91 -10.18 -12.14 -6.78
C ARG A 91 -11.34 -11.24 -6.34
N PHE A 92 -11.04 -10.00 -5.95
CA PHE A 92 -12.02 -9.00 -5.52
C PHE A 92 -12.38 -8.00 -6.63
N ARG A 93 -12.00 -8.27 -7.89
CA ARG A 93 -12.23 -7.39 -9.05
C ARG A 93 -11.65 -5.98 -8.87
N ILE A 94 -10.61 -5.84 -8.05
CA ILE A 94 -9.86 -4.60 -7.92
C ILE A 94 -8.91 -4.52 -9.11
N GLU A 95 -9.14 -3.56 -10.02
CA GLU A 95 -8.26 -3.34 -11.17
C GLU A 95 -6.91 -2.77 -10.73
N LEU A 96 -5.85 -3.56 -10.91
CA LEU A 96 -4.48 -3.12 -10.73
C LEU A 96 -3.98 -2.58 -12.08
N ARG A 97 -3.79 -1.28 -12.19
CA ARG A 97 -3.05 -0.68 -13.32
C ARG A 97 -1.59 -0.52 -12.90
N PHE A 98 -0.75 -1.39 -13.46
CA PHE A 98 0.70 -1.40 -13.28
C PHE A 98 1.36 -0.42 -14.23
#